data_AF-K0S6D6-F1
#
_entry.id   AF-K0S6D6-F1
#
_cell.length_a   1.000
_cell.length_b   1.000
_cell.length_c   1.000
_cell.angle_alpha   90.00
_cell.angle_beta   90.00
_cell.angle_gamma   90.00
#
_symmetry.space_group_name_H-M   'P 1'
#
loop_
_entity.id
_entity.type
_entity.pdbx_description
1 polymer ?
#
loop_
_entity_poly.entity_id
_entity_poly.type
_entity_poly.pdbx_seq_one_letter_code
_entity_poly.pdbx_strand_id
1 'polypeptide(L)'
;MDNMLELLLYADSMNCALLKESVMDFIVKNSLTVLEKIAISEVPQGLFGDLLTAMTRDKEKKKPSSADKLSIMTVSELRKRLDDLGLEVDGSRESLIATLKEHQATPSRRTERENSARGSTV
;
A
#
# COMPACT_ATOMS: atom_id res chain seq x y z
N MET A 1 -4.15 -18.43 16.13
CA MET A 1 -3.10 -18.67 15.12
C MET A 1 -3.58 -19.60 14.01
N ASP A 2 -4.37 -20.62 14.35
CA ASP A 2 -4.72 -21.68 13.40
C ASP A 2 -5.63 -21.21 12.25
N ASN A 3 -6.30 -20.06 12.39
CA ASN A 3 -7.15 -19.46 11.36
C ASN A 3 -6.47 -18.38 10.51
N MET A 4 -5.15 -18.17 10.64
CA MET A 4 -4.49 -17.06 9.95
C MET A 4 -4.50 -17.20 8.43
N LEU A 5 -4.26 -18.42 7.92
CA LEU A 5 -4.30 -18.67 6.48
C LEU A 5 -5.72 -18.45 5.93
N GLU A 6 -6.75 -18.96 6.61
CA GLU A 6 -8.14 -18.72 6.25
C GLU A 6 -8.50 -17.24 6.24
N LEU A 7 -8.10 -16.50 7.28
CA LEU A 7 -8.36 -15.07 7.37
C LEU A 7 -7.61 -14.29 6.29
N LEU A 8 -6.40 -14.70 5.94
CA LEU A 8 -5.61 -14.10 4.87
C LEU A 8 -6.26 -14.33 3.50
N LEU A 9 -6.67 -15.58 3.21
CA LEU A 9 -7.38 -15.94 1.98
C LEU A 9 -8.72 -15.20 1.87
N TYR A 10 -9.45 -15.10 2.98
CA TYR A 10 -10.68 -14.33 3.04
C TYR A 10 -10.42 -12.85 2.73
N ALA A 11 -9.43 -12.24 3.39
CA ALA A 11 -9.11 -10.83 3.18
C ALA A 11 -8.68 -10.53 1.74
N ASP A 12 -7.92 -11.43 1.12
CA ASP A 12 -7.53 -11.35 -0.28
C ASP A 12 -8.75 -11.45 -1.20
N SER A 13 -9.60 -12.48 -1.01
CA SER A 13 -10.80 -12.70 -1.83
C SER A 13 -11.83 -11.58 -1.75
N MET A 14 -11.94 -10.93 -0.59
CA MET A 14 -12.89 -9.84 -0.32
C MET A 14 -12.27 -8.45 -0.52
N ASN A 15 -11.08 -8.36 -1.11
CA ASN A 15 -10.38 -7.10 -1.37
C ASN A 15 -10.20 -6.22 -0.11
N CYS A 16 -10.09 -6.85 1.06
CA CYS A 16 -9.99 -6.18 2.36
C CYS A 16 -8.53 -5.80 2.64
N ALA A 17 -8.05 -4.75 1.98
CA ALA A 17 -6.64 -4.34 1.98
C ALA A 17 -6.04 -4.15 3.39
N LEU A 18 -6.77 -3.50 4.31
CA LEU A 18 -6.31 -3.30 5.70
C LEU A 18 -6.24 -4.60 6.50
N LEU A 19 -7.20 -5.50 6.32
CA LEU A 19 -7.21 -6.78 7.00
C LEU A 19 -6.07 -7.66 6.49
N LYS A 20 -5.91 -7.74 5.17
CA LYS A 20 -4.82 -8.45 4.52
C LYS A 20 -3.46 -7.95 5.01
N GLU A 21 -3.27 -6.64 5.08
CA GLU A 21 -2.08 -6.02 5.66
C GLU A 21 -1.86 -6.42 7.13
N SER A 22 -2.89 -6.31 7.96
CA SER A 22 -2.80 -6.62 9.39
C SER A 22 -2.41 -8.08 9.64
N VAL A 23 -2.96 -9.01 8.84
CA VAL A 23 -2.63 -10.44 8.91
C VAL A 23 -1.20 -10.69 8.45
N MET A 24 -0.74 -10.06 7.38
CA MET A 24 0.64 -10.20 6.90
C MET A 24 1.66 -9.66 7.91
N ASP A 25 1.40 -8.49 8.51
CA ASP A 25 2.26 -7.93 9.55
C ASP A 25 2.31 -8.83 10.78
N PHE A 26 1.17 -9.46 11.14
CA PHE A 26 1.14 -10.45 12.21
C PHE A 26 1.96 -11.70 11.88
N ILE A 27 1.87 -12.20 10.63
CA ILE A 27 2.65 -13.36 10.16
C ILE A 27 4.15 -13.07 10.25
N VAL A 28 4.61 -11.92 9.78
CA VAL A 28 6.04 -11.54 9.81
C VAL A 28 6.54 -11.46 11.26
N LYS A 29 5.76 -10.83 12.16
CA LYS A 29 6.11 -10.70 13.59
C LYS A 29 6.16 -12.04 14.33
N ASN A 30 5.37 -13.02 13.90
CA ASN A 30 5.27 -14.35 14.53
C ASN A 30 5.83 -15.47 13.63
N SER A 31 6.78 -15.12 12.76
CA SER A 31 7.25 -15.99 11.67
C SER A 31 7.69 -17.39 12.12
N LEU A 32 8.37 -17.53 13.26
CA LEU A 32 8.78 -18.84 13.79
C LEU A 32 7.58 -19.75 14.10
N THR A 33 6.58 -19.25 14.82
CA THR A 33 5.39 -20.04 15.15
C THR A 33 4.52 -20.31 13.93
N VAL A 34 4.51 -19.40 12.95
CA VAL A 34 3.80 -19.59 11.69
C VAL A 34 4.44 -20.69 10.84
N LEU A 35 5.77 -20.74 10.76
CA LEU A 35 6.50 -21.77 10.01
C LEU A 35 6.25 -23.19 10.51
N GLU A 36 5.97 -23.36 11.80
CA GLU A 36 5.61 -24.67 12.39
C GLU A 36 4.18 -25.11 12.05
N LYS A 37 3.31 -24.15 11.71
CA LYS A 37 1.85 -24.38 11.57
C LYS A 37 1.34 -24.34 10.14
N ILE A 38 1.98 -23.54 9.28
CA ILE A 38 1.53 -23.30 7.90
C ILE A 38 2.64 -23.74 6.96
N ALA A 39 2.29 -24.63 6.03
CA ALA A 39 3.20 -24.98 4.95
C ALA A 39 3.20 -23.86 3.90
N ILE A 40 4.38 -23.35 3.53
CA ILE A 40 4.51 -22.28 2.52
C ILE A 40 3.87 -22.69 1.17
N SER A 41 3.79 -23.99 0.88
CA SER A 41 3.11 -24.53 -0.31
C SER A 41 1.59 -24.28 -0.34
N GLU A 42 0.96 -24.03 0.81
CA GLU A 42 -0.48 -23.75 0.91
C GLU A 42 -0.79 -22.26 0.69
N VAL A 43 0.24 -21.40 0.68
CA VAL A 43 0.07 -19.97 0.44
C VAL A 43 -0.01 -19.70 -1.07
N PRO A 44 -1.09 -19.06 -1.56
CA PRO A 44 -1.20 -18.68 -2.97
C PRO A 44 -0.01 -17.86 -3.45
N GLN A 45 0.44 -18.14 -4.68
CA GLN A 45 1.58 -17.45 -5.30
C GLN A 45 1.40 -15.93 -5.34
N GLY A 46 0.17 -15.44 -5.50
CA GLY A 46 -0.15 -14.01 -5.50
C GLY A 46 0.17 -13.28 -4.20
N LEU A 47 0.27 -13.99 -3.07
CA LEU A 47 0.51 -13.40 -1.76
C LEU A 47 2.00 -13.27 -1.39
N PHE A 48 2.90 -13.86 -2.18
CA PHE A 48 4.34 -13.78 -1.92
C PHE A 48 4.87 -12.34 -2.04
N GLY A 49 4.32 -11.55 -2.98
CA GLY A 49 4.69 -10.14 -3.12
C GLY A 49 4.34 -9.32 -1.87
N ASP A 50 3.16 -9.56 -1.31
CA ASP A 50 2.71 -8.91 -0.08
C ASP A 50 3.55 -9.33 1.13
N LEU A 51 3.89 -10.61 1.23
CA LEU A 51 4.75 -11.13 2.29
C LEU A 51 6.16 -10.52 2.23
N LEU A 52 6.78 -10.48 1.04
CA LEU A 52 8.09 -9.83 0.84
C LEU A 52 8.05 -8.34 1.18
N THR A 53 6.95 -7.68 0.83
CA THR A 53 6.75 -6.27 1.15
C THR A 53 6.66 -6.06 2.67
N ALA A 54 5.88 -6.87 3.37
CA ALA A 54 5.79 -6.83 4.84
C ALA A 54 7.14 -7.12 5.52
N MET A 55 7.89 -8.11 5.03
CA MET A 55 9.25 -8.39 5.52
C MET A 55 10.24 -7.26 5.24
N THR A 56 10.07 -6.53 4.14
CA THR A 56 10.92 -5.38 3.80
C THR A 56 10.63 -4.19 4.70
N ARG A 57 9.36 -3.96 5.05
CA ARG A 57 8.96 -2.95 6.06
C ARG A 57 9.60 -3.22 7.42
N ASP A 58 9.64 -4.48 7.85
CA ASP A 58 10.23 -4.83 9.15
C ASP A 58 11.76 -4.61 9.20
N LYS A 59 12.41 -4.54 8.03
CA LYS A 59 13.86 -4.35 7.86
C LYS A 59 14.24 -2.90 7.56
N GLU A 60 13.80 -1.93 8.38
CA GLU A 60 14.11 -0.51 8.18
C GLU A 60 15.56 -0.11 8.55
N LYS A 61 16.55 -0.50 7.74
CA LYS A 61 17.93 0.06 7.81
C LYS A 61 18.42 0.78 6.56
N LYS A 62 17.66 0.81 5.46
CA LYS A 62 18.03 1.53 4.23
C LYS A 62 16.95 2.54 3.85
N LYS A 63 17.34 3.80 3.62
CA LYS A 63 16.47 4.80 3.02
C LYS A 63 16.10 4.35 1.59
N PRO A 64 14.84 4.00 1.31
CA PRO A 64 14.42 3.63 -0.04
C PRO A 64 14.38 4.86 -0.96
N SER A 65 14.48 4.65 -2.27
CA SER A 65 14.21 5.70 -3.25
C SER A 65 12.75 6.18 -3.17
N SER A 66 12.40 7.34 -3.77
CA SER A 66 11.04 7.89 -3.71
C SER A 66 9.97 6.95 -4.30
N ALA A 67 10.30 6.20 -5.35
CA ALA A 67 9.42 5.21 -5.96
C ALA A 67 9.32 3.93 -5.12
N ASP A 68 10.45 3.43 -4.61
CA ASP A 68 10.48 2.25 -3.73
C ASP A 68 9.72 2.52 -2.43
N LYS A 69 9.71 3.78 -1.97
CA LYS A 69 9.00 4.22 -0.78
C LYS A 69 7.50 3.96 -0.88
N LEU A 70 6.86 4.20 -2.03
CA LEU A 70 5.42 3.94 -2.18
C LEU A 70 5.12 2.44 -2.15
N SER A 71 5.97 1.62 -2.79
CA SER A 71 5.77 0.17 -2.87
C SER A 71 5.87 -0.52 -1.50
N ILE A 72 6.64 0.05 -0.56
CA ILE A 72 6.77 -0.51 0.79
C ILE A 72 5.75 0.03 1.80
N MET A 73 5.17 1.22 1.58
CA MET A 73 4.22 1.85 2.52
C MET A 73 3.05 0.93 2.87
N THR A 74 2.52 1.08 4.08
CA THR A 74 1.29 0.42 4.51
C THR A 74 0.07 1.00 3.82
N VAL A 75 -1.01 0.23 3.72
CA VAL A 75 -2.33 0.68 3.21
C VAL A 75 -2.81 1.87 4.04
N SER A 76 -2.60 1.83 5.35
CA SER A 76 -2.93 2.94 6.25
C SER A 76 -2.17 4.23 5.89
N GLU A 77 -0.87 4.14 5.62
CA GLU A 77 -0.06 5.29 5.18
C GLU A 77 -0.44 5.79 3.79
N LEU A 78 -0.75 4.87 2.87
CA LEU A 78 -1.22 5.21 1.51
C LEU A 78 -2.54 5.98 1.57
N ARG A 79 -3.52 5.48 2.34
CA ARG A 79 -4.81 6.14 2.56
C ARG A 79 -4.65 7.51 3.17
N LYS A 80 -3.83 7.62 4.23
CA LYS A 80 -3.53 8.92 4.86
C LYS A 80 -2.97 9.91 3.85
N ARG A 81 -2.04 9.48 3.00
CA ARG A 81 -1.42 10.36 2.01
C ARG A 81 -2.37 10.79 0.89
N LEU A 82 -3.31 9.94 0.51
CA LEU A 82 -4.36 10.27 -0.45
C LEU A 82 -5.38 11.24 0.15
N ASP A 83 -5.77 11.03 1.41
CA ASP A 83 -6.65 11.92 2.18
C ASP A 83 -6.04 13.33 2.31
N ASP A 84 -4.74 13.41 2.68
CA ASP A 84 -3.99 14.67 2.74
C ASP A 84 -3.96 15.43 1.39
N LEU A 85 -4.13 14.72 0.26
CA LEU A 85 -4.17 15.27 -1.09
C LEU A 85 -5.60 15.51 -1.61
N GLY A 86 -6.63 15.14 -0.84
CA GLY A 86 -8.04 15.18 -1.26
C GLY A 86 -8.37 14.20 -2.39
N LEU A 87 -7.67 13.07 -2.46
CA LEU A 87 -7.86 12.02 -3.46
C LEU A 87 -8.66 10.84 -2.90
N GLU A 88 -9.20 10.00 -3.78
CA GLU A 88 -9.95 8.79 -3.41
C GLU A 88 -9.09 7.81 -2.60
N VAL A 89 -9.59 7.39 -1.44
CA VAL A 89 -8.91 6.47 -0.50
C VAL A 89 -9.42 5.02 -0.57
N ASP A 90 -10.42 4.79 -1.42
CA ASP A 90 -11.05 3.49 -1.62
C ASP A 90 -10.30 2.65 -2.68
N GLY A 91 -10.47 1.33 -2.59
CA GLY A 91 -9.83 0.38 -3.50
C GLY A 91 -8.71 -0.44 -2.87
N SER A 92 -8.04 -1.22 -3.72
CA SER A 92 -6.94 -2.09 -3.31
C SER A 92 -5.66 -1.30 -3.07
N ARG A 93 -4.67 -1.91 -2.43
CA ARG A 93 -3.34 -1.33 -2.22
C ARG A 93 -2.74 -0.82 -3.54
N GLU A 94 -2.91 -1.59 -4.61
CA GLU A 94 -2.40 -1.30 -5.94
C GLU A 94 -3.07 -0.08 -6.56
N SER A 95 -4.40 0.05 -6.39
CA SER A 95 -5.16 1.23 -6.80
C SER A 95 -4.64 2.49 -6.09
N LEU A 96 -4.44 2.42 -4.76
CA LEU A 96 -3.91 3.57 -3.99
C LEU A 96 -2.51 3.99 -4.47
N ILE A 97 -1.62 3.02 -4.74
CA ILE A 97 -0.28 3.27 -5.26
C ILE A 97 -0.34 3.87 -6.67
N ALA A 98 -1.22 3.36 -7.53
CA ALA A 98 -1.38 3.85 -8.90
C ALA A 98 -1.80 5.34 -8.91
N THR A 99 -2.82 5.69 -8.12
CA THR A 99 -3.30 7.08 -7.97
C THR A 99 -2.19 8.02 -7.49
N LEU A 100 -1.40 7.59 -6.49
CA LEU A 100 -0.28 8.39 -5.99
C LEU A 100 0.85 8.55 -7.02
N LYS A 101 1.11 7.53 -7.84
CA LYS A 101 2.12 7.59 -8.91
C LYS A 101 1.66 8.50 -10.05
N GLU A 102 0.40 8.40 -10.46
CA GLU A 102 -0.18 9.26 -11.49
C GLU A 102 -0.11 10.74 -11.09
N HIS A 103 -0.55 11.06 -9.86
CA HIS A 103 -0.48 12.43 -9.33
C HIS A 103 0.96 12.97 -9.25
N GLN A 104 1.96 12.11 -9.00
CA GLN A 104 3.38 12.49 -9.00
C GLN A 104 3.97 12.66 -10.42
N ALA A 105 3.47 11.90 -11.39
CA ALA A 105 3.91 11.96 -12.78
C ALA A 105 3.32 13.15 -13.54
N THR A 106 2.15 13.65 -13.15
CA THR A 106 1.57 14.86 -13.73
C THR A 106 2.29 16.12 -13.21
N PRO A 107 3.03 16.87 -14.04
CA PRO A 107 3.56 18.17 -13.62
C PRO A 107 2.39 19.13 -13.43
N SER A 108 2.18 19.54 -12.18
CA SER A 108 1.25 20.56 -11.69
C SER A 108 0.60 21.45 -12.76
N ARG A 109 -0.62 21.11 -13.19
CA ARG A 109 -1.57 22.00 -13.90
C ARG A 109 -2.16 23.07 -12.95
N ARG A 110 -1.35 23.60 -12.01
CA ARG A 110 -1.79 24.47 -10.90
C ARG A 110 -1.43 25.95 -11.05
N THR A 111 -0.83 26.42 -12.15
CA THR A 111 -0.57 27.86 -12.38
C THR A 111 -1.43 28.53 -13.47
N GLU A 112 -2.32 27.82 -14.16
CA GLU A 112 -3.10 28.42 -15.27
C GLU A 112 -4.47 28.99 -14.86
N ARG A 113 -4.95 28.75 -13.63
CA ARG A 113 -6.21 29.36 -13.15
C ARG A 113 -6.06 30.72 -12.48
N GLU A 114 -4.86 31.14 -12.09
CA GLU A 114 -4.63 32.49 -11.51
C GLU A 114 -4.11 33.53 -12.51
N ASN A 115 -3.44 33.12 -13.60
CA ASN A 115 -2.94 34.08 -14.60
C ASN A 115 -4.00 34.53 -15.63
N SER A 116 -5.14 33.84 -15.75
CA SER A 116 -6.24 34.29 -16.61
C SER A 116 -7.06 35.43 -16.00
N ALA A 117 -6.89 35.75 -14.71
CA ALA A 117 -7.64 36.81 -14.02
C ALA A 117 -6.89 38.16 -13.92
N ARG A 118 -5.60 38.21 -14.25
CA ARG A 118 -4.78 39.45 -14.15
C ARG A 118 -4.53 40.16 -15.48
N GLY A 119 -5.00 39.61 -16.60
CA GLY A 119 -4.91 40.23 -17.92
C GLY A 119 -6.13 41.07 -18.28
N SER A 120 -6.58 41.97 -17.41
CA SER A 120 -7.58 42.99 -17.79
C SER A 120 -7.68 44.12 -16.77
N THR A 121 -6.71 45.04 -16.76
CA THR A 121 -7.03 46.45 -16.55
C THR A 121 -6.00 47.27 -17.32
N VAL A 122 -6.52 48.09 -18.22
CA VAL A 122 -5.85 49.05 -19.11
C VAL A 122 -5.24 50.19 -18.30
#